data_AF-A0A5C6M0C8-F1
#
_entry.id   AF-A0A5C6M0C8-F1
#
_cell.length_a   1.000
_cell.length_b   1.000
_cell.length_c   1.000
_cell.angle_alpha   90.00
_cell.angle_beta   90.00
_cell.angle_gamma   90.00
#
_symmetry.space_group_name_H-M   'P 1'
#
loop_
_entity.id
_entity.type
_entity.pdbx_description
1 polymer ?
#
loop_
_entity_poly.entity_id
_entity_poly.type
_entity_poly.pdbx_seq_one_letter_code
_entity_poly.pdbx_strand_id
1 'polypeptide(L)'
;NPQPTTHNPQPTTNTQQIHTALSRLFNEEGHRIVFWNDPDHEFQNTLSFVLLDGVTTLRLDAVGALEAKLRLEREEPNGKFLLYAPTEEPDYEDDWLLDIRLYSRSFRADRASILLQELGLVNLHLRTHVADRRKFFDAKDRLQKIRNLVAPEDAAADLDRKMIAVVAKADQPELFNIVRTIFHAWTQDLNTDYPDASEKKNPGASSEPTRGANDIELDSPPAVWTQIEKFDLDVPFWNMVKATFGYEEETPTLKNFLLRLMVTDYAHHLKGDVSQSLRGLLLPKTGWSNAVVCLAQWRDSSSRGVSYDRLSAEVAAMLQIDNHLQAPDVEDLLDVMTFLSVEKRIASGLRERVQTTAATINVESIRAVAGRRQSGHWASTAIADSHDAPRQALHAVYEALVAAADFHHLKNQYPTGFDYPSATVLYRAYETELYRFDQL
;
A
#
# COMPACT_ATOMS: atom_id res chain seq x y z
N ASN A 1 -12.78 -24.31 43.84
CA ASN A 1 -13.74 -23.30 43.38
C ASN A 1 -13.01 -21.96 43.33
N PRO A 2 -12.37 -21.58 42.21
CA PRO A 2 -11.73 -20.28 42.13
C PRO A 2 -12.78 -19.22 41.79
N GLN A 3 -12.82 -18.15 42.59
CA GLN A 3 -13.67 -16.98 42.36
C GLN A 3 -13.29 -16.28 41.05
N PRO A 4 -14.25 -15.80 40.25
CA PRO A 4 -13.96 -14.98 39.10
C PRO A 4 -13.66 -13.55 39.55
N THR A 5 -12.45 -13.09 39.27
CA THR A 5 -12.05 -11.69 39.38
C THR A 5 -12.83 -10.88 38.35
N THR A 6 -13.75 -10.04 38.83
CA THR A 6 -14.46 -9.06 38.00
C THR A 6 -13.49 -7.95 37.62
N HIS A 7 -12.96 -8.03 36.40
CA HIS A 7 -12.17 -6.96 35.81
C HIS A 7 -13.14 -5.80 35.52
N ASN A 8 -13.15 -4.79 36.40
CA ASN A 8 -13.92 -3.58 36.18
C ASN A 8 -13.27 -2.80 35.02
N PRO A 9 -13.94 -2.57 33.88
CA PRO A 9 -13.34 -1.83 32.78
C PRO A 9 -13.12 -0.37 33.22
N GLN A 10 -11.90 0.14 33.06
CA GLN A 10 -11.63 1.56 33.32
C GLN A 10 -12.49 2.43 32.40
N PRO A 11 -13.09 3.52 32.91
CA PRO A 11 -13.88 4.44 32.10
C PRO A 11 -13.02 5.02 30.99
N THR A 12 -13.53 4.99 29.76
CA THR A 12 -12.87 5.63 28.61
C THR A 12 -12.85 7.14 28.79
N THR A 13 -11.88 7.83 28.18
CA THR A 13 -11.74 9.31 28.20
C THR A 13 -13.06 10.02 27.83
N ASN A 14 -13.83 9.38 26.95
CA ASN A 14 -15.15 9.82 26.49
C ASN A 14 -16.19 9.88 27.63
N THR A 15 -16.24 8.86 28.51
CA THR A 15 -17.11 8.85 29.69
C THR A 15 -16.76 9.96 30.69
N GLN A 16 -15.47 10.30 30.83
CA GLN A 16 -15.03 11.38 31.73
C GLN A 16 -15.45 12.76 31.22
N GLN A 17 -15.37 13.01 29.90
CA GLN A 17 -15.82 14.28 29.32
C GLN A 17 -17.33 14.47 29.44
N ILE A 18 -18.10 13.42 29.16
CA ILE A 18 -19.57 13.43 29.33
C ILE A 18 -19.93 13.64 30.79
N HIS A 19 -19.27 12.94 31.71
CA HIS A 19 -19.47 13.11 33.14
C HIS A 19 -19.17 14.54 33.59
N THR A 20 -18.08 15.14 33.11
CA THR A 20 -17.69 16.52 33.42
C THR A 20 -18.75 17.51 32.90
N ALA A 21 -19.19 17.35 31.65
CA ALA A 21 -20.19 18.23 31.04
C ALA A 21 -21.54 18.14 31.75
N LEU A 22 -22.02 16.93 32.04
CA LEU A 22 -23.26 16.72 32.78
C LEU A 22 -23.15 17.23 34.23
N SER A 23 -22.03 16.99 34.91
CA SER A 23 -21.78 17.48 36.27
C SER A 23 -21.88 19.00 36.33
N ARG A 24 -21.32 19.71 35.34
CA ARG A 24 -21.45 21.16 35.23
C ARG A 24 -22.91 21.61 35.09
N LEU A 25 -23.70 20.98 34.22
CA LEU A 25 -25.12 21.33 34.04
C LEU A 25 -25.93 21.20 35.35
N PHE A 26 -25.67 20.14 36.13
CA PHE A 26 -26.41 19.89 37.37
C PHE A 26 -25.87 20.66 38.59
N ASN A 27 -24.56 20.88 38.69
CA ASN A 27 -23.93 21.42 39.91
C ASN A 27 -23.55 22.90 39.80
N GLU A 28 -23.12 23.36 38.63
CA GLU A 28 -22.73 24.76 38.42
C GLU A 28 -23.90 25.58 37.87
N GLU A 29 -24.60 25.04 36.86
CA GLU A 29 -25.71 25.74 36.19
C GLU A 29 -27.06 25.50 36.91
N GLY A 30 -27.10 24.55 37.86
CA GLY A 30 -28.24 24.33 38.75
C GLY A 30 -29.47 23.74 38.07
N HIS A 31 -29.34 23.14 36.89
CA HIS A 31 -30.47 22.52 36.19
C HIS A 31 -31.00 21.31 36.96
N ARG A 32 -32.31 21.28 37.17
CA ARG A 32 -33.00 20.15 37.80
C ARG A 32 -33.14 18.97 36.85
N ILE A 33 -33.56 19.23 35.62
CA ILE A 33 -33.85 18.20 34.61
C ILE A 33 -33.01 18.49 33.36
N VAL A 34 -32.30 17.46 32.91
CA VAL A 34 -31.51 17.50 31.67
C VAL A 34 -31.99 16.38 30.75
N PHE A 35 -32.40 16.72 29.53
CA PHE A 35 -32.72 15.75 28.47
C PHE A 35 -31.46 15.41 27.68
N TRP A 36 -31.21 14.13 27.49
CA TRP A 36 -30.16 13.61 26.62
C TRP A 36 -30.78 12.74 25.53
N ASN A 37 -30.90 13.30 24.33
CA ASN A 37 -31.32 12.58 23.13
C ASN A 37 -30.08 12.02 22.41
N ASP A 38 -30.06 10.70 22.22
CA ASP A 38 -28.99 9.92 21.59
C ASP A 38 -29.57 9.04 20.47
N PRO A 39 -29.98 9.65 19.34
CA PRO A 39 -30.64 8.92 18.24
C PRO A 39 -29.75 7.85 17.61
N ASP A 40 -28.42 8.02 17.70
CA ASP A 40 -27.43 7.11 17.13
C ASP A 40 -27.02 5.98 18.08
N HIS A 41 -27.68 5.90 19.26
CA HIS A 41 -27.47 4.91 20.32
C HIS A 41 -25.99 4.81 20.77
N GLU A 42 -25.24 5.91 20.68
CA GLU A 42 -23.78 5.89 20.86
C GLU A 42 -23.36 5.71 22.32
N PHE A 43 -24.24 6.09 23.26
CA PHE A 43 -23.93 6.15 24.68
C PHE A 43 -24.81 5.25 25.54
N GLN A 44 -25.65 4.42 24.92
CA GLN A 44 -26.54 3.47 25.60
C GLN A 44 -25.78 2.54 26.56
N ASN A 45 -24.61 2.05 26.14
CA ASN A 45 -23.78 1.15 26.93
C ASN A 45 -22.90 1.89 27.95
N THR A 46 -22.61 3.17 27.74
CA THR A 46 -21.80 3.99 28.65
C THR A 46 -22.62 4.64 29.75
N LEU A 47 -23.93 4.80 29.56
CA LEU A 47 -24.84 5.43 30.53
C LEU A 47 -24.74 4.80 31.93
N SER A 48 -24.61 3.47 32.01
CA SER A 48 -24.44 2.72 33.28
C SER A 48 -23.20 3.13 34.08
N PHE A 49 -22.20 3.71 33.41
CA PHE A 49 -20.93 4.14 34.01
C PHE A 49 -20.91 5.64 34.31
N VAL A 50 -21.91 6.41 33.88
CA VAL A 50 -22.06 7.83 34.20
C VAL A 50 -22.73 7.96 35.56
N LEU A 51 -21.93 7.90 36.63
CA LEU A 51 -22.40 8.08 38.00
C LEU A 51 -22.32 9.56 38.40
N LEU A 52 -23.47 10.23 38.42
CA LEU A 52 -23.62 11.61 38.86
C LEU A 52 -24.19 11.62 40.28
N ASP A 53 -23.46 12.20 41.23
CA ASP A 53 -23.89 12.26 42.62
C ASP A 53 -25.19 13.07 42.77
N GLY A 54 -26.22 12.42 43.34
CA GLY A 54 -27.52 13.05 43.59
C GLY A 54 -28.39 13.28 42.35
N VAL A 55 -28.06 12.65 41.21
CA VAL A 55 -28.87 12.70 39.98
C VAL A 55 -29.42 11.31 39.66
N THR A 56 -30.73 11.23 39.44
CA THR A 56 -31.41 10.00 39.02
C THR A 56 -31.48 9.93 37.50
N THR A 57 -30.90 8.89 36.90
CA THR A 57 -31.00 8.65 35.46
C THR A 57 -32.28 7.88 35.13
N LEU A 58 -33.12 8.44 34.26
CA LEU A 58 -34.33 7.80 33.74
C LEU A 58 -34.17 7.51 32.25
N ARG A 59 -34.44 6.26 31.86
CA ARG A 59 -34.46 5.77 30.48
C ARG A 59 -35.88 5.93 29.93
N LEU A 60 -36.09 6.87 29.00
CA LEU A 60 -37.41 7.14 28.42
C LEU A 60 -37.91 6.03 27.48
N ASP A 61 -37.04 5.10 27.09
CA ASP A 61 -37.40 3.87 26.38
C ASP A 61 -37.81 2.72 27.33
N ALA A 62 -37.52 2.83 28.62
CA ALA A 62 -37.86 1.83 29.64
C ALA A 62 -38.96 2.28 30.60
N VAL A 63 -39.21 3.58 30.69
CA VAL A 63 -40.22 4.20 31.56
C VAL A 63 -41.26 4.89 30.69
N GLY A 64 -42.55 4.64 30.95
CA GLY A 64 -43.63 5.27 30.19
C GLY A 64 -43.65 6.79 30.38
N ALA A 65 -44.00 7.55 29.33
CA ALA A 65 -43.97 9.02 29.38
C ALA A 65 -44.86 9.61 30.51
N LEU A 66 -46.04 9.04 30.74
CA LEU A 66 -46.93 9.47 31.83
C LEU A 66 -46.34 9.17 33.22
N GLU A 67 -45.68 8.01 33.37
CA GLU A 67 -45.01 7.62 34.62
C GLU A 67 -43.83 8.56 34.90
N ALA A 68 -43.00 8.83 33.90
CA ALA A 68 -41.91 9.80 33.99
C ALA A 68 -42.45 11.19 34.40
N LYS A 69 -43.53 11.65 33.75
CA LYS A 69 -44.16 12.95 34.04
C LYS A 69 -44.66 13.05 35.48
N LEU A 70 -45.39 12.04 35.96
CA LEU A 70 -45.88 11.98 37.34
C LEU A 70 -44.75 12.02 38.36
N ARG A 71 -43.68 11.26 38.09
CA ARG A 71 -42.52 11.19 38.97
C ARG A 71 -41.80 12.53 39.06
N LEU A 72 -41.57 13.17 37.91
CA LEU A 72 -40.84 14.43 37.81
C LEU A 72 -41.57 15.63 38.44
N GLU A 73 -42.90 15.68 38.29
CA GLU A 73 -43.72 16.84 38.71
C GLU A 73 -44.34 16.68 40.10
N ARG A 74 -44.68 15.46 40.51
CA ARG A 74 -45.49 15.24 41.72
C ARG A 74 -44.76 14.47 42.82
N GLU A 75 -44.03 13.42 42.47
CA GLU A 75 -43.43 12.51 43.46
C GLU A 75 -42.07 13.00 43.93
N GLU A 76 -41.23 13.46 43.00
CA GLU A 76 -39.87 13.94 43.27
C GLU A 76 -39.64 15.37 42.71
N PRO A 77 -40.41 16.38 43.18
CA PRO A 77 -40.40 17.74 42.59
C PRO A 77 -39.06 18.49 42.76
N ASN A 78 -38.24 18.08 43.74
CA ASN A 78 -36.92 18.66 43.99
C ASN A 78 -35.77 17.74 43.56
N GLY A 79 -36.05 16.54 43.04
CA GLY A 79 -35.04 15.60 42.57
C GLY A 79 -34.37 16.08 41.29
N LYS A 80 -33.07 15.79 41.12
CA LYS A 80 -32.34 16.04 39.88
C LYS A 80 -32.43 14.82 38.96
N PHE A 81 -32.75 15.04 37.69
CA PHE A 81 -32.97 13.95 36.73
C PHE A 81 -32.21 14.13 35.42
N LEU A 82 -31.58 13.05 34.98
CA LEU A 82 -31.05 12.91 33.62
C LEU A 82 -32.00 12.00 32.83
N LEU A 83 -32.72 12.58 31.86
CA LEU A 83 -33.67 11.86 31.01
C LEU A 83 -32.97 11.44 29.72
N TYR A 84 -32.60 10.18 29.62
CA TYR A 84 -31.97 9.62 28.43
C TYR A 84 -33.02 9.03 27.47
N ALA A 85 -32.98 9.45 26.22
CA ALA A 85 -33.81 8.92 25.13
C ALA A 85 -32.93 8.44 23.99
N PRO A 86 -32.97 7.15 23.61
CA PRO A 86 -32.25 6.62 22.46
C PRO A 86 -32.97 6.92 21.13
N THR A 87 -33.51 8.14 20.99
CA THR A 87 -34.29 8.59 19.83
C THR A 87 -34.05 10.08 19.62
N GLU A 88 -34.42 10.57 18.43
CA GLU A 88 -34.51 12.02 18.20
C GLU A 88 -35.53 12.66 19.15
N GLU A 89 -35.44 13.98 19.26
CA GLU A 89 -36.45 14.77 19.95
C GLU A 89 -37.79 14.62 19.19
N PRO A 90 -38.89 14.21 19.86
CA PRO A 90 -40.16 14.05 19.18
C PRO A 90 -40.72 15.39 18.67
N ASP A 91 -41.57 15.32 17.65
CA ASP A 91 -42.33 16.50 17.21
C ASP A 91 -43.25 17.01 18.32
N TYR A 92 -43.57 18.31 18.30
CA TYR A 92 -44.32 18.96 19.37
C TYR A 92 -45.68 18.31 19.70
N GLU A 93 -46.36 17.77 18.69
CA GLU A 93 -47.66 17.12 18.87
C GLU A 93 -47.56 15.74 19.53
N ASP A 94 -46.39 15.10 19.43
CA ASP A 94 -46.10 13.75 19.92
C ASP A 94 -45.26 13.75 21.21
N ASP A 95 -44.70 14.89 21.64
CA ASP A 95 -43.91 15.00 22.87
C ASP A 95 -44.79 15.17 24.13
N TRP A 96 -45.09 14.05 24.80
CA TRP A 96 -45.83 14.01 26.06
C TRP A 96 -45.14 14.76 27.22
N LEU A 97 -43.83 14.96 27.11
CA LEU A 97 -43.00 15.68 28.08
C LEU A 97 -42.64 17.09 27.59
N LEU A 98 -43.32 17.61 26.55
CA LEU A 98 -43.01 18.91 25.96
C LEU A 98 -43.01 20.04 26.99
N ASP A 99 -44.01 20.08 27.86
CA ASP A 99 -44.11 21.06 28.95
C ASP A 99 -42.90 21.02 29.88
N ILE A 100 -42.40 19.82 30.20
CA ILE A 100 -41.17 19.62 30.96
C ILE A 100 -39.95 20.07 30.16
N ARG A 101 -39.88 19.69 28.88
CA ARG A 101 -38.76 20.01 27.98
C ARG A 101 -38.58 21.52 27.83
N LEU A 102 -39.67 22.29 27.74
CA LEU A 102 -39.65 23.74 27.55
C LEU A 102 -38.96 24.51 28.69
N TYR A 103 -38.97 23.99 29.92
CA TYR A 103 -38.26 24.61 31.05
C TYR A 103 -36.98 23.87 31.45
N SER A 104 -36.72 22.70 30.86
CA SER A 104 -35.55 21.86 31.14
C SER A 104 -34.37 22.17 30.22
N ARG A 105 -33.20 21.60 30.52
CA ARG A 105 -32.01 21.76 29.66
C ARG A 105 -31.88 20.59 28.70
N SER A 106 -31.59 20.86 27.42
CA SER A 106 -31.20 19.82 26.46
C SER A 106 -29.67 19.66 26.45
N PHE A 107 -29.22 18.40 26.44
CA PHE A 107 -27.83 17.97 26.34
C PHE A 107 -27.72 17.03 25.14
N ARG A 108 -26.74 17.29 24.28
CA ARG A 108 -26.39 16.42 23.16
C ARG A 108 -24.91 16.12 23.25
N ALA A 109 -24.56 14.86 23.51
CA ALA A 109 -23.20 14.38 23.33
C ALA A 109 -23.05 13.98 21.87
N ASP A 110 -22.13 14.62 21.15
CA ASP A 110 -21.81 14.26 19.77
C ASP A 110 -20.46 13.53 19.78
N ARG A 111 -20.48 12.23 19.51
CA ARG A 111 -19.26 11.42 19.49
C ARG A 111 -18.27 11.91 18.43
N ALA A 112 -18.74 12.43 17.30
CA ALA A 112 -17.85 12.99 16.29
C ALA A 112 -17.11 14.21 16.83
N SER A 113 -17.78 15.06 17.61
CA SER A 113 -17.15 16.20 18.29
C SER A 113 -16.10 15.75 19.33
N ILE A 114 -16.38 14.69 20.07
CA ILE A 114 -15.43 14.12 21.04
C ILE A 114 -14.21 13.50 20.34
N LEU A 115 -14.45 12.77 19.25
CA LEU A 115 -13.38 12.19 18.44
C LEU A 115 -12.52 13.28 17.79
N LEU A 116 -13.10 14.38 17.30
CA LEU A 116 -12.34 15.52 16.79
C LEU A 116 -11.41 16.10 17.87
N GLN A 117 -11.91 16.27 19.09
CA GLN A 117 -11.11 16.77 20.21
C GLN A 117 -10.01 15.77 20.61
N GLU A 118 -10.31 14.47 20.63
CA GLU A 118 -9.34 13.41 20.94
C GLU A 118 -8.22 13.31 19.89
N LEU A 119 -8.57 13.54 18.62
CA LEU A 119 -7.63 13.61 17.50
C LEU A 119 -6.85 14.93 17.44
N GLY A 120 -7.26 15.94 18.22
CA GLY A 120 -6.61 17.26 18.24
C GLY A 120 -6.89 18.10 16.99
N LEU A 121 -7.97 17.80 16.24
CA LEU A 121 -8.34 18.49 15.02
C LEU A 121 -9.01 19.84 15.34
N VAL A 122 -8.50 20.91 14.73
CA VAL A 122 -9.03 22.28 14.94
C VAL A 122 -10.20 22.57 13.99
N ASN A 123 -10.28 21.87 12.86
CA ASN A 123 -11.31 22.09 11.85
C ASN A 123 -12.65 21.45 12.24
N LEU A 124 -13.54 22.25 12.83
CA LEU A 124 -14.88 21.83 13.25
C LEU A 124 -15.79 21.36 12.11
N HIS A 125 -15.46 21.65 10.84
CA HIS A 125 -16.26 21.22 9.68
C HIS A 125 -16.07 19.72 9.39
N LEU A 126 -15.07 19.08 10.00
CA LEU A 126 -14.81 17.64 9.88
C LEU A 126 -15.79 16.77 10.68
N ARG A 127 -16.70 17.38 11.46
CA ARG A 127 -17.65 16.67 12.32
C ARG A 127 -18.49 15.67 11.54
N THR A 128 -19.10 16.12 10.45
CA THR A 128 -19.89 15.25 9.57
C THR A 128 -19.02 14.17 8.94
N HIS A 129 -17.81 14.53 8.49
CA HIS A 129 -16.86 13.58 7.89
C HIS A 129 -16.44 12.46 8.86
N VAL A 130 -16.20 12.79 10.14
CA VAL A 130 -15.86 11.80 11.17
C VAL A 130 -17.07 10.92 11.51
N ALA A 131 -18.28 11.50 11.56
CA ALA A 131 -19.52 10.77 11.80
C ALA A 131 -19.79 9.72 10.71
N ASP A 132 -19.66 10.11 9.43
CA ASP A 132 -19.85 9.21 8.28
C ASP A 132 -18.86 8.03 8.30
N ARG A 133 -17.71 8.21 8.95
CA ARG A 133 -16.65 7.20 9.10
C ARG A 133 -16.68 6.45 10.44
N ARG A 134 -17.80 6.46 11.16
CA ARG A 134 -17.95 5.79 12.48
C ARG A 134 -17.44 4.35 12.49
N LYS A 135 -17.73 3.57 11.45
CA LYS A 135 -17.26 2.17 11.30
C LYS A 135 -15.75 2.01 11.46
N PHE A 136 -14.96 3.01 11.08
CA PHE A 136 -13.51 3.03 11.26
C PHE A 136 -13.12 3.39 12.71
N PHE A 137 -13.70 4.47 13.24
CA PHE A 137 -13.36 5.01 14.56
C PHE A 137 -13.89 4.19 15.75
N ASP A 138 -14.81 3.24 15.52
CA ASP A 138 -15.28 2.29 16.53
C ASP A 138 -14.20 1.37 17.10
N ALA A 139 -13.11 1.12 16.36
CA ALA A 139 -12.04 0.25 16.82
C ALA A 139 -10.93 1.05 17.50
N LYS A 140 -10.69 0.77 18.79
CA LYS A 140 -9.66 1.43 19.61
C LYS A 140 -8.27 1.38 18.98
N ASP A 141 -7.88 0.25 18.39
CA ASP A 141 -6.57 0.08 17.76
C ASP A 141 -6.37 1.01 16.55
N ARG A 142 -7.41 1.21 15.74
CA ARG A 142 -7.33 2.12 14.58
C ARG A 142 -7.34 3.58 15.00
N LEU A 143 -8.14 3.91 16.00
CA LEU A 143 -8.16 5.25 16.61
C LEU A 143 -6.77 5.61 17.14
N GLN A 144 -6.10 4.69 17.83
CA GLN A 144 -4.75 4.93 18.33
C GLN A 144 -3.72 5.08 17.19
N LYS A 145 -3.83 4.27 16.14
CA LYS A 145 -2.92 4.35 14.98
C LYS A 145 -3.08 5.64 14.20
N ILE A 146 -4.32 6.05 13.90
CA ILE A 146 -4.57 7.28 13.15
C ILE A 146 -4.18 8.52 13.96
N ARG A 147 -4.36 8.50 15.30
CA ARG A 147 -3.97 9.59 16.19
C ARG A 147 -2.48 9.94 16.07
N ASN A 148 -1.63 8.95 15.81
CA ASN A 148 -0.19 9.18 15.62
C ASN A 148 0.16 9.83 14.27
N LEU A 149 -0.78 9.84 13.32
CA LEU A 149 -0.59 10.38 11.97
C LEU A 149 -1.28 11.74 11.78
N VAL A 150 -2.34 12.03 12.55
CA VAL A 150 -3.17 13.22 12.40
C VAL A 150 -2.43 14.49 12.83
N ALA A 151 -2.60 15.54 12.05
CA ALA A 151 -2.13 16.88 12.34
C ALA A 151 -3.32 17.81 12.62
N PRO A 152 -3.18 18.83 13.49
CA PRO A 152 -4.30 19.71 13.88
C PRO A 152 -5.02 20.40 12.71
N GLU A 153 -4.29 20.67 11.63
CA GLU A 153 -4.71 21.36 10.41
C GLU A 153 -5.20 20.45 9.27
N ASP A 154 -5.26 19.12 9.49
CA ASP A 154 -5.70 18.18 8.45
C ASP A 154 -7.08 18.53 7.89
N ALA A 155 -7.25 18.36 6.58
CA ALA A 155 -8.54 18.40 5.91
C ALA A 155 -9.17 17.00 5.78
N ALA A 156 -10.40 16.94 5.27
CA ALA A 156 -11.12 15.68 5.06
C ALA A 156 -10.32 14.69 4.18
N ALA A 157 -9.70 15.19 3.11
CA ALA A 157 -8.87 14.37 2.22
C ALA A 157 -7.59 13.84 2.91
N ASP A 158 -7.00 14.61 3.82
CA ASP A 158 -5.82 14.16 4.58
C ASP A 158 -6.21 13.07 5.59
N LEU A 159 -7.38 13.20 6.23
CA LEU A 159 -7.93 12.15 7.08
C LEU A 159 -8.21 10.88 6.30
N ASP A 160 -8.88 10.96 5.15
CA ASP A 160 -9.15 9.79 4.31
C ASP A 160 -7.84 9.10 3.90
N ARG A 161 -6.82 9.87 3.50
CA ARG A 161 -5.48 9.34 3.17
C ARG A 161 -4.84 8.61 4.35
N LYS A 162 -4.89 9.20 5.56
CA LYS A 162 -4.34 8.60 6.79
C LYS A 162 -5.14 7.37 7.23
N MET A 163 -6.45 7.38 7.07
CA MET A 163 -7.31 6.21 7.30
C MET A 163 -6.95 5.06 6.35
N ILE A 164 -6.79 5.36 5.06
CA ILE A 164 -6.34 4.37 4.07
C ILE A 164 -4.98 3.80 4.46
N ALA A 165 -4.03 4.65 4.88
CA ALA A 165 -2.72 4.18 5.35
C ALA A 165 -2.83 3.20 6.52
N VAL A 166 -3.67 3.51 7.51
CA VAL A 166 -3.91 2.63 8.68
C VAL A 166 -4.55 1.30 8.27
N VAL A 167 -5.55 1.31 7.38
CA VAL A 167 -6.20 0.09 6.87
C VAL A 167 -5.23 -0.72 6.02
N ALA A 168 -4.47 -0.05 5.15
CA ALA A 168 -3.43 -0.64 4.32
C ALA A 168 -2.26 -1.21 5.12
N LYS A 169 -2.15 -0.86 6.41
CA LYS A 169 -0.97 -1.10 7.25
C LYS A 169 0.30 -0.48 6.64
N ALA A 170 0.14 0.64 5.94
CA ALA A 170 1.25 1.44 5.45
C ALA A 170 1.89 2.17 6.64
N ASP A 171 3.22 2.18 6.64
CA ASP A 171 4.06 2.82 7.66
C ASP A 171 3.96 4.35 7.63
N GLN A 172 3.68 4.92 6.45
CA GLN A 172 3.52 6.35 6.22
C GLN A 172 2.35 6.65 5.28
N PRO A 173 1.68 7.82 5.40
CA PRO A 173 0.44 8.11 4.70
C PRO A 173 0.63 8.68 3.28
N GLU A 174 1.82 8.72 2.71
CA GLU A 174 2.01 9.19 1.34
C GLU A 174 1.41 8.20 0.34
N LEU A 175 0.77 8.71 -0.72
CA LEU A 175 0.06 7.89 -1.69
C LEU A 175 0.95 6.81 -2.33
N PHE A 176 2.20 7.13 -2.68
CA PHE A 176 3.12 6.15 -3.26
C PHE A 176 3.46 5.03 -2.28
N ASN A 177 3.53 5.34 -0.99
CA ASN A 177 3.74 4.33 0.03
C ASN A 177 2.51 3.42 0.21
N ILE A 178 1.32 4.02 0.23
CA ILE A 178 0.04 3.31 0.28
C ILE A 178 -0.10 2.37 -0.92
N VAL A 179 0.08 2.86 -2.15
CA VAL A 179 -0.03 2.08 -3.39
C VAL A 179 0.92 0.88 -3.36
N ARG A 180 2.19 1.08 -3.04
CA ARG A 180 3.18 -0.01 -2.93
C ARG A 180 2.82 -1.01 -1.84
N THR A 181 2.28 -0.55 -0.71
CA THR A 181 1.84 -1.44 0.39
C THR A 181 0.65 -2.29 -0.02
N ILE A 182 -0.34 -1.71 -0.71
CA ILE A 182 -1.50 -2.44 -1.22
C ILE A 182 -1.06 -3.51 -2.23
N PHE A 183 -0.21 -3.16 -3.19
CA PHE A 183 0.28 -4.15 -4.16
C PHE A 183 1.17 -5.22 -3.52
N HIS A 184 2.01 -4.86 -2.55
CA HIS A 184 2.79 -5.83 -1.80
C HIS A 184 1.92 -6.91 -1.13
N ALA A 185 0.70 -6.56 -0.69
CA ALA A 185 -0.21 -7.48 -0.03
C ALA A 185 -0.63 -8.68 -0.92
N TRP A 186 -0.69 -8.53 -2.25
CA TRP A 186 -0.94 -9.67 -3.16
C TRP A 186 0.07 -10.80 -2.99
N THR A 187 1.29 -10.47 -2.59
CA THR A 187 2.37 -11.45 -2.43
C THR A 187 2.45 -12.03 -1.02
N GLN A 188 1.87 -11.36 -0.02
CA GLN A 188 1.85 -11.81 1.37
C GLN A 188 0.72 -12.82 1.65
N ASP A 189 -0.40 -12.71 0.94
CA ASP A 189 -1.54 -13.63 1.07
C ASP A 189 -1.21 -15.05 0.54
N LEU A 190 -0.08 -15.20 -0.17
CA LEU A 190 0.46 -16.46 -0.65
C LEU A 190 1.44 -17.01 0.39
N ASN A 191 0.98 -17.98 1.18
CA ASN A 191 1.70 -18.65 2.27
C ASN A 191 3.19 -18.85 1.93
N THR A 192 4.09 -18.20 2.68
CA THR A 192 5.54 -18.21 2.47
C THR A 192 6.17 -19.52 2.92
N ASP A 193 5.86 -20.62 2.23
CA ASP A 193 6.64 -21.86 2.31
C ASP A 193 7.43 -22.03 1.00
N TYR A 194 8.46 -21.21 0.82
CA TYR A 194 9.54 -21.55 -0.10
C TYR A 194 10.71 -22.06 0.71
N PRO A 195 11.18 -23.31 0.50
CA PRO A 195 12.44 -23.74 1.06
C PRO A 195 13.57 -22.89 0.49
N ASP A 196 14.51 -22.60 1.38
CA ASP A 196 15.74 -21.85 1.17
C ASP A 196 16.42 -22.17 -0.18
N ALA A 197 16.96 -21.14 -0.84
CA ALA A 197 17.61 -21.20 -2.16
C ALA A 197 18.91 -22.05 -2.18
N SER A 198 19.16 -22.84 -1.14
CA SER A 198 20.30 -23.73 -0.99
C SER A 198 20.04 -25.16 -1.49
N GLU A 199 18.80 -25.53 -1.85
CA GLU A 199 18.52 -26.83 -2.48
C GLU A 199 18.84 -26.81 -3.99
N LYS A 200 20.07 -27.23 -4.30
CA LYS A 200 20.54 -27.51 -5.67
C LYS A 200 19.61 -28.52 -6.36
N LYS A 201 18.75 -28.05 -7.26
CA LYS A 201 17.96 -28.92 -8.15
C LYS A 201 18.85 -29.45 -9.28
N ASN A 202 18.80 -30.77 -9.51
CA ASN A 202 19.55 -31.46 -10.56
C ASN A 202 19.33 -30.82 -11.96
N PRO A 203 20.39 -30.60 -12.77
CA PRO A 203 20.27 -30.05 -14.11
C PRO A 203 19.90 -31.17 -15.08
N GLY A 204 18.60 -31.44 -15.23
CA GLY A 204 18.16 -32.56 -16.07
C GLY A 204 16.65 -32.74 -16.13
N ALA A 205 15.89 -31.66 -16.33
CA ALA A 205 14.50 -31.76 -16.76
C ALA A 205 14.12 -30.47 -17.48
N SER A 206 13.78 -30.60 -18.76
CA SER A 206 12.98 -29.61 -19.48
C SER A 206 11.64 -29.49 -18.79
N SER A 207 11.46 -28.46 -17.98
CA SER A 207 10.16 -28.12 -17.37
C SER A 207 9.67 -26.82 -18.01
N GLU A 208 8.73 -26.94 -18.95
CA GLU A 208 7.75 -25.86 -19.13
C GLU A 208 7.13 -25.56 -17.74
N PRO A 209 6.98 -24.28 -17.36
CA PRO A 209 6.42 -23.95 -16.06
C PRO A 209 4.92 -24.24 -16.08
N THR A 210 4.53 -25.40 -15.56
CA THR A 210 3.14 -25.67 -15.19
C THR A 210 2.76 -24.68 -14.08
N ARG A 211 1.77 -23.81 -14.35
CA ARG A 211 1.19 -22.85 -13.39
C ARG A 211 1.03 -23.48 -12.00
N GLY A 212 1.71 -22.92 -11.01
CA GLY A 212 1.82 -23.50 -9.67
C GLY A 212 0.64 -23.13 -8.78
N ALA A 213 0.46 -23.86 -7.68
CA ALA A 213 -0.55 -23.56 -6.65
C ALA A 213 -0.32 -22.23 -5.89
N ASN A 214 0.71 -21.46 -6.27
CA ASN A 214 1.12 -20.19 -5.68
C ASN A 214 1.07 -19.03 -6.69
N ASP A 215 0.38 -19.15 -7.81
CA ASP A 215 0.29 -18.07 -8.80
C ASP A 215 -0.56 -16.90 -8.28
N ILE A 216 -0.16 -15.65 -8.59
CA ILE A 216 -0.91 -14.47 -8.15
C ILE A 216 -2.15 -14.31 -9.04
N GLU A 217 -3.34 -14.34 -8.45
CA GLU A 217 -4.58 -14.02 -9.17
C GLU A 217 -4.89 -12.52 -9.08
N LEU A 218 -4.47 -11.73 -10.08
CA LEU A 218 -4.68 -10.28 -10.09
C LEU A 218 -6.16 -9.86 -10.18
N ASP A 219 -7.05 -10.75 -10.64
CA ASP A 219 -8.49 -10.51 -10.67
C ASP A 219 -9.13 -10.53 -9.27
N SER A 220 -8.44 -11.12 -8.30
CA SER A 220 -8.84 -11.18 -6.89
C SER A 220 -8.00 -10.16 -6.09
N PRO A 221 -8.57 -9.01 -5.67
CA PRO A 221 -7.81 -8.02 -4.91
C PRO A 221 -7.40 -8.57 -3.52
N PRO A 222 -6.29 -8.10 -2.94
CA PRO A 222 -5.80 -8.62 -1.67
C PRO A 222 -6.76 -8.28 -0.53
N ALA A 223 -6.72 -9.03 0.58
CA ALA A 223 -7.68 -8.87 1.69
C ALA A 223 -7.71 -7.45 2.28
N VAL A 224 -6.60 -6.74 2.18
CA VAL A 224 -6.47 -5.34 2.58
C VAL A 224 -7.37 -4.39 1.77
N TRP A 225 -7.58 -4.66 0.49
CA TRP A 225 -8.46 -3.89 -0.38
C TRP A 225 -9.93 -4.06 0.02
N THR A 226 -10.35 -5.28 0.34
CA THR A 226 -11.69 -5.54 0.87
C THR A 226 -11.94 -4.79 2.18
N GLN A 227 -10.91 -4.58 3.01
CA GLN A 227 -11.04 -3.73 4.19
C GLN A 227 -11.20 -2.24 3.82
N ILE A 228 -10.49 -1.76 2.81
CA ILE A 228 -10.64 -0.37 2.31
C ILE A 228 -12.09 -0.13 1.86
N GLU A 229 -12.66 -1.04 1.07
CA GLU A 229 -14.07 -1.00 0.63
C GLU A 229 -15.03 -1.07 1.82
N LYS A 230 -14.79 -1.95 2.79
CA LYS A 230 -15.63 -2.08 3.99
C LYS A 230 -15.74 -0.79 4.82
N PHE A 231 -14.72 0.06 4.77
CA PHE A 231 -14.71 1.36 5.44
C PHE A 231 -15.06 2.52 4.50
N ASP A 232 -15.56 2.23 3.31
CA ASP A 232 -16.01 3.18 2.29
C ASP A 232 -14.85 4.09 1.78
N LEU A 233 -13.60 3.61 1.87
CA LEU A 233 -12.36 4.37 1.60
C LEU A 233 -11.82 4.18 0.16
N ASP A 234 -12.47 3.35 -0.64
CA ASP A 234 -12.14 3.07 -2.03
C ASP A 234 -12.34 4.31 -2.93
N VAL A 235 -13.45 5.04 -2.78
CA VAL A 235 -13.71 6.26 -3.56
C VAL A 235 -12.64 7.35 -3.31
N PRO A 236 -12.30 7.71 -2.05
CA PRO A 236 -11.18 8.61 -1.79
C PRO A 236 -9.85 8.11 -2.35
N PHE A 237 -9.57 6.81 -2.28
CA PHE A 237 -8.36 6.23 -2.86
C PHE A 237 -8.29 6.48 -4.37
N TRP A 238 -9.36 6.15 -5.11
CA TRP A 238 -9.39 6.35 -6.56
C TRP A 238 -9.35 7.82 -6.96
N ASN A 239 -9.93 8.72 -6.16
CA ASN A 239 -9.80 10.16 -6.38
C ASN A 239 -8.34 10.64 -6.25
N MET A 240 -7.59 10.14 -5.26
CA MET A 240 -6.17 10.44 -5.12
C MET A 240 -5.35 9.86 -6.27
N VAL A 241 -5.67 8.63 -6.69
CA VAL A 241 -5.01 7.96 -7.82
C VAL A 241 -5.27 8.73 -9.12
N LYS A 242 -6.49 9.16 -9.38
CA LYS A 242 -6.85 10.02 -10.52
C LYS A 242 -6.09 11.33 -10.49
N ALA A 243 -6.07 12.02 -9.35
CA ALA A 243 -5.37 13.29 -9.21
C ALA A 243 -3.85 13.18 -9.44
N THR A 244 -3.25 12.06 -9.01
CA THR A 244 -1.79 11.89 -9.03
C THR A 244 -1.28 11.23 -10.30
N PHE A 245 -1.93 10.15 -10.75
CA PHE A 245 -1.50 9.35 -11.89
C PHE A 245 -2.34 9.58 -13.15
N GLY A 246 -3.47 10.30 -13.05
CA GLY A 246 -4.41 10.47 -14.16
C GLY A 246 -5.20 9.21 -14.50
N TYR A 247 -5.16 8.17 -13.66
CA TYR A 247 -5.91 6.94 -13.89
C TYR A 247 -7.39 7.13 -13.56
N GLU A 248 -8.26 6.84 -14.52
CA GLU A 248 -9.71 6.91 -14.41
C GLU A 248 -10.35 5.87 -15.30
N GLU A 249 -11.29 5.11 -14.74
CA GLU A 249 -12.13 4.12 -15.43
C GLU A 249 -13.52 4.13 -14.78
N GLU A 250 -14.55 3.65 -15.47
CA GLU A 250 -15.92 3.58 -14.93
C GLU A 250 -15.98 2.64 -13.72
N THR A 251 -15.27 1.52 -13.79
CA THR A 251 -15.09 0.54 -12.71
C THR A 251 -13.59 0.34 -12.45
N PRO A 252 -12.93 1.22 -11.68
CA PRO A 252 -11.49 1.16 -11.49
C PRO A 252 -11.10 -0.08 -10.68
N THR A 253 -10.12 -0.83 -11.18
CA THR A 253 -9.56 -2.01 -10.47
C THR A 253 -8.07 -1.84 -10.17
N LEU A 254 -7.59 -2.47 -9.09
CA LEU A 254 -6.16 -2.51 -8.77
C LEU A 254 -5.33 -3.16 -9.88
N LYS A 255 -5.88 -4.21 -10.53
CA LYS A 255 -5.26 -4.90 -11.66
C LYS A 255 -4.99 -3.94 -12.82
N ASN A 256 -6.03 -3.26 -13.31
CA ASN A 256 -5.89 -2.32 -14.42
C ASN A 256 -4.94 -1.18 -14.06
N PHE A 257 -5.01 -0.69 -12.82
CA PHE A 257 -4.08 0.33 -12.37
C PHE A 257 -2.61 -0.15 -12.37
N LEU A 258 -2.34 -1.36 -11.87
CA LEU A 258 -1.00 -1.97 -11.89
C LEU A 258 -0.48 -2.14 -13.33
N LEU A 259 -1.30 -2.69 -14.23
CA LEU A 259 -0.95 -2.87 -15.64
C LEU A 259 -0.56 -1.53 -16.28
N ARG A 260 -1.37 -0.49 -16.05
CA ARG A 260 -1.12 0.84 -16.61
C ARG A 260 0.12 1.51 -16.02
N LEU A 261 0.40 1.35 -14.73
CA LEU A 261 1.65 1.83 -14.11
C LEU A 261 2.87 1.19 -14.78
N MET A 262 2.90 -0.14 -14.86
CA MET A 262 4.04 -0.89 -15.42
C MET A 262 4.24 -0.58 -16.91
N VAL A 263 3.17 -0.59 -17.71
CA VAL A 263 3.27 -0.25 -19.14
C VAL A 263 3.72 1.20 -19.34
N THR A 264 3.27 2.12 -18.48
CA THR A 264 3.69 3.53 -18.55
C THR A 264 5.18 3.70 -18.20
N ASP A 265 5.68 3.00 -17.17
CA ASP A 265 7.11 3.02 -16.82
C ASP A 265 7.98 2.40 -17.93
N TYR A 266 7.54 1.29 -18.51
CA TYR A 266 8.19 0.69 -19.68
C TYR A 266 8.24 1.68 -20.85
N ALA A 267 7.11 2.29 -21.18
CA ALA A 267 6.98 3.25 -22.27
C ALA A 267 7.79 4.53 -22.06
N HIS A 268 7.97 4.95 -20.80
CA HIS A 268 8.74 6.15 -20.47
C HIS A 268 10.23 5.97 -20.76
N HIS A 269 10.77 4.79 -20.50
CA HIS A 269 12.20 4.51 -20.65
C HIS A 269 12.59 3.92 -22.00
N LEU A 270 11.62 3.37 -22.75
CA LEU A 270 11.86 2.85 -24.09
C LEU A 270 12.21 3.98 -25.06
N LYS A 271 13.36 3.91 -25.72
CA LYS A 271 13.71 4.83 -26.81
C LYS A 271 13.13 4.31 -28.13
N GLY A 272 11.81 4.34 -28.23
CA GLY A 272 11.10 3.84 -29.39
C GLY A 272 9.60 3.85 -29.16
N ASP A 273 8.86 3.31 -30.13
CA ASP A 273 7.41 3.24 -30.05
C ASP A 273 6.95 2.00 -29.30
N VAL A 274 5.99 2.21 -28.39
CA VAL A 274 5.25 1.11 -27.76
C VAL A 274 4.31 0.47 -28.76
N SER A 275 4.23 -0.87 -28.71
CA SER A 275 3.36 -1.68 -29.56
C SER A 275 1.89 -1.26 -29.46
N GLN A 276 1.14 -1.40 -30.55
CA GLN A 276 -0.23 -0.92 -30.63
C GLN A 276 -1.16 -1.54 -29.57
N SER A 277 -0.93 -2.82 -29.20
CA SER A 277 -1.70 -3.52 -28.17
C SER A 277 -1.54 -2.93 -26.77
N LEU A 278 -0.37 -2.35 -26.47
CA LEU A 278 -0.07 -1.78 -25.15
C LEU A 278 -0.44 -0.30 -25.03
N ARG A 279 -0.65 0.41 -26.15
CA ARG A 279 -0.97 1.86 -26.15
C ARG A 279 -2.23 2.19 -25.35
N GLY A 280 -3.23 1.32 -25.36
CA GLY A 280 -4.47 1.50 -24.58
C GLY A 280 -4.27 1.47 -23.06
N LEU A 281 -3.14 0.93 -22.60
CA LEU A 281 -2.77 0.83 -21.18
C LEU A 281 -1.88 1.99 -20.71
N LEU A 282 -1.56 2.96 -21.57
CA LEU A 282 -0.78 4.11 -21.14
C LEU A 282 -1.63 5.05 -20.27
N LEU A 283 -1.06 5.52 -19.17
CA LEU A 283 -1.63 6.63 -18.40
C LEU A 283 -1.53 7.95 -19.19
N PRO A 284 -2.34 8.97 -18.85
CA PRO A 284 -2.14 10.31 -19.39
C PRO A 284 -0.74 10.84 -19.09
N LYS A 285 -0.17 11.62 -20.01
CA LYS A 285 1.22 12.13 -19.91
C LYS A 285 1.51 12.88 -18.61
N THR A 286 0.50 13.51 -18.00
CA THR A 286 0.61 14.21 -16.72
C THR A 286 0.96 13.30 -15.54
N GLY A 287 0.62 12.01 -15.60
CA GLY A 287 0.89 11.03 -14.54
C GLY A 287 2.18 10.23 -14.72
N TRP A 288 2.90 10.38 -15.84
CA TRP A 288 4.04 9.53 -16.18
C TRP A 288 5.18 9.63 -15.18
N SER A 289 5.57 10.84 -14.80
CA SER A 289 6.64 11.05 -13.81
C SER A 289 6.31 10.40 -12.47
N ASN A 290 5.05 10.48 -12.04
CA ASN A 290 4.59 9.89 -10.79
C ASN A 290 4.61 8.37 -10.85
N ALA A 291 4.19 7.77 -11.97
CA ALA A 291 4.27 6.32 -12.18
C ALA A 291 5.72 5.82 -12.11
N VAL A 292 6.64 6.49 -12.81
CA VAL A 292 8.07 6.16 -12.85
C VAL A 292 8.70 6.25 -11.46
N VAL A 293 8.45 7.34 -10.73
CA VAL A 293 9.00 7.50 -9.37
C VAL A 293 8.42 6.46 -8.42
N CYS A 294 7.11 6.20 -8.48
CA CYS A 294 6.45 5.20 -7.63
C CYS A 294 7.02 3.79 -7.87
N LEU A 295 7.22 3.38 -9.13
CA LEU A 295 7.78 2.08 -9.46
C LEU A 295 9.27 1.96 -9.15
N ALA A 296 10.07 3.01 -9.39
CA ALA A 296 11.48 3.03 -8.98
C ALA A 296 11.62 2.86 -7.46
N GLN A 297 10.88 3.64 -6.66
CA GLN A 297 10.88 3.50 -5.20
C GLN A 297 10.40 2.12 -4.71
N TRP A 298 9.57 1.43 -5.48
CA TRP A 298 9.14 0.06 -5.14
C TRP A 298 10.23 -0.94 -5.44
N ARG A 299 10.80 -0.87 -6.64
CA ARG A 299 11.88 -1.72 -7.14
C ARG A 299 13.11 -1.65 -6.23
N ASP A 300 13.48 -0.44 -5.81
CA ASP A 300 14.66 -0.18 -4.99
C ASP A 300 14.42 -0.45 -3.48
N SER A 301 13.21 -0.85 -3.09
CA SER A 301 12.88 -1.11 -1.68
C SER A 301 13.46 -2.44 -1.19
N SER A 302 14.24 -2.40 -0.12
CA SER A 302 14.79 -3.61 0.52
C SER A 302 13.72 -4.53 1.13
N SER A 303 12.57 -3.98 1.53
CA SER A 303 11.47 -4.75 2.14
C SER A 303 10.39 -5.18 1.16
N ARG A 304 10.28 -4.50 0.00
CA ARG A 304 9.20 -4.73 -0.98
C ARG A 304 9.70 -5.10 -2.38
N GLY A 305 11.00 -5.09 -2.65
CA GLY A 305 11.56 -5.40 -3.98
C GLY A 305 11.18 -6.79 -4.50
N VAL A 306 11.11 -7.80 -3.61
CA VAL A 306 10.67 -9.15 -3.98
C VAL A 306 9.23 -9.16 -4.50
N SER A 307 8.34 -8.36 -3.91
CA SER A 307 6.96 -8.26 -4.41
C SER A 307 6.86 -7.51 -5.73
N TYR A 308 7.77 -6.56 -5.98
CA TYR A 308 7.89 -5.93 -7.29
C TYR A 308 8.30 -6.97 -8.35
N ASP A 309 9.31 -7.81 -8.06
CA ASP A 309 9.78 -8.84 -8.98
C ASP A 309 8.64 -9.75 -9.44
N ARG A 310 7.86 -10.26 -8.47
CA ARG A 310 6.76 -11.19 -8.71
C ARG A 310 5.61 -10.55 -9.48
N LEU A 311 5.17 -9.35 -9.08
CA LEU A 311 4.09 -8.65 -9.78
C LEU A 311 4.51 -8.18 -11.17
N SER A 312 5.78 -7.77 -11.35
CA SER A 312 6.35 -7.49 -12.66
C SER A 312 6.32 -8.74 -13.57
N ALA A 313 6.67 -9.92 -13.05
CA ALA A 313 6.62 -11.17 -13.81
C ALA A 313 5.19 -11.54 -14.23
N GLU A 314 4.21 -11.39 -13.34
CA GLU A 314 2.80 -11.67 -13.64
C GLU A 314 2.23 -10.71 -14.68
N VAL A 315 2.52 -9.42 -14.56
CA VAL A 315 2.15 -8.43 -15.57
C VAL A 315 2.82 -8.74 -16.91
N ALA A 316 4.10 -9.13 -16.92
CA ALA A 316 4.82 -9.48 -18.13
C ALA A 316 4.20 -10.69 -18.84
N ALA A 317 3.81 -11.72 -18.08
CA ALA A 317 3.14 -12.90 -18.61
C ALA A 317 1.75 -12.56 -19.17
N MET A 318 0.95 -11.78 -18.44
CA MET A 318 -0.40 -11.38 -18.85
C MET A 318 -0.40 -10.53 -20.13
N LEU A 319 0.57 -9.63 -20.25
CA LEU A 319 0.73 -8.75 -21.41
C LEU A 319 1.59 -9.36 -22.52
N GLN A 320 2.08 -10.59 -22.34
CA GLN A 320 2.98 -11.28 -23.26
C GLN A 320 4.16 -10.40 -23.70
N ILE A 321 4.82 -9.74 -22.74
CA ILE A 321 5.87 -8.74 -23.01
C ILE A 321 6.99 -9.31 -23.90
N ASP A 322 7.34 -10.59 -23.75
CA ASP A 322 8.33 -11.27 -24.61
C ASP A 322 8.01 -11.19 -26.12
N ASN A 323 6.73 -11.18 -26.50
CA ASN A 323 6.30 -11.02 -27.89
C ASN A 323 6.52 -9.59 -28.42
N HIS A 324 6.57 -8.60 -27.52
CA HIS A 324 6.77 -7.19 -27.85
C HIS A 324 8.25 -6.79 -27.93
N LEU A 325 9.17 -7.66 -27.49
CA LEU A 325 10.61 -7.39 -27.44
C LEU A 325 11.38 -7.86 -28.68
N GLN A 326 10.70 -8.39 -29.70
CA GLN A 326 11.33 -8.89 -30.92
C GLN A 326 11.86 -7.77 -31.84
N ALA A 327 11.22 -6.60 -31.81
CA ALA A 327 11.54 -5.49 -32.71
C ALA A 327 12.61 -4.50 -32.19
N PRO A 328 12.64 -4.12 -30.90
CA PRO A 328 13.59 -3.12 -30.42
C PRO A 328 15.04 -3.62 -30.44
N ASP A 329 15.95 -2.69 -30.72
CA ASP A 329 17.39 -2.91 -30.56
C ASP A 329 17.80 -2.80 -29.10
N VAL A 330 18.99 -3.32 -28.77
CA VAL A 330 19.53 -3.28 -27.40
C VAL A 330 19.59 -1.85 -26.88
N GLU A 331 19.99 -0.91 -27.73
CA GLU A 331 20.14 0.52 -27.44
C GLU A 331 18.83 1.15 -26.96
N ASP A 332 17.70 0.71 -27.52
CA ASP A 332 16.39 1.26 -27.21
C ASP A 332 15.88 0.83 -25.83
N LEU A 333 16.40 -0.30 -25.35
CA LEU A 333 16.01 -0.94 -24.10
C LEU A 333 16.92 -0.59 -22.92
N LEU A 334 18.05 0.10 -23.15
CA LEU A 334 19.08 0.30 -22.13
C LEU A 334 18.60 1.01 -20.86
N ASP A 335 17.62 1.90 -20.98
CA ASP A 335 17.08 2.67 -19.86
C ASP A 335 15.90 1.94 -19.18
N VAL A 336 15.40 0.87 -19.79
CA VAL A 336 14.22 0.12 -19.31
C VAL A 336 14.64 -0.84 -18.19
N MET A 337 13.97 -0.72 -17.04
CA MET A 337 14.17 -1.58 -15.85
C MET A 337 12.86 -2.22 -15.35
N THR A 338 11.78 -2.10 -16.12
CA THR A 338 10.44 -2.50 -15.68
C THR A 338 10.29 -4.01 -15.55
N PHE A 339 10.69 -4.78 -16.59
CA PHE A 339 10.44 -6.22 -16.69
C PHE A 339 11.73 -7.02 -16.87
N LEU A 340 11.80 -8.21 -16.25
CA LEU A 340 12.91 -9.14 -16.44
C LEU A 340 13.06 -9.62 -17.90
N SER A 341 11.96 -9.75 -18.66
CA SER A 341 12.00 -10.12 -20.07
C SER A 341 12.87 -9.15 -20.89
N VAL A 342 12.89 -7.86 -20.52
CA VAL A 342 13.75 -6.85 -21.16
C VAL A 342 15.22 -7.14 -20.88
N GLU A 343 15.56 -7.50 -19.64
CA GLU A 343 16.94 -7.89 -19.28
C GLU A 343 17.41 -9.10 -20.09
N LYS A 344 16.56 -10.13 -20.22
CA LYS A 344 16.85 -11.33 -21.02
C LYS A 344 17.02 -11.01 -22.50
N ARG A 345 16.23 -10.07 -23.04
CA ARG A 345 16.35 -9.59 -24.43
C ARG A 345 17.67 -8.84 -24.65
N ILE A 346 18.06 -7.96 -23.73
CA ILE A 346 19.33 -7.23 -23.78
C ILE A 346 20.51 -8.21 -23.78
N ALA A 347 20.54 -9.16 -22.83
CA ALA A 347 21.59 -10.17 -22.76
C ALA A 347 21.66 -11.02 -24.04
N SER A 348 20.51 -11.42 -24.59
CA SER A 348 20.46 -12.19 -25.86
C SER A 348 20.93 -11.38 -27.06
N GLY A 349 20.54 -10.11 -27.16
CA GLY A 349 20.99 -9.21 -28.23
C GLY A 349 22.49 -8.91 -28.14
N LEU A 350 23.03 -8.80 -26.92
CA LEU A 350 24.47 -8.63 -26.71
C LEU A 350 25.24 -9.90 -27.09
N ARG A 351 24.71 -11.10 -26.80
CA ARG A 351 25.25 -12.37 -27.28
C ARG A 351 25.31 -12.43 -28.81
N GLU A 352 24.22 -12.09 -29.48
CA GLU A 352 24.14 -12.04 -30.95
C GLU A 352 25.15 -11.05 -31.52
N ARG A 353 25.30 -9.89 -30.89
CA ARG A 353 26.31 -8.88 -31.27
C ARG A 353 27.72 -9.42 -31.15
N VAL A 354 28.08 -10.06 -30.04
CA VAL A 354 29.41 -10.67 -29.84
C VAL A 354 29.69 -11.73 -30.91
N GLN A 355 28.71 -12.58 -31.24
CA GLN A 355 28.87 -13.63 -32.24
C GLN A 355 28.99 -13.08 -33.67
N THR A 356 28.15 -12.12 -34.05
CA THR A 356 28.10 -11.57 -35.42
C THR A 356 29.25 -10.60 -35.71
N THR A 357 29.71 -9.87 -34.70
CA THR A 357 30.80 -8.89 -34.83
C THR A 357 32.16 -9.44 -34.38
N ALA A 358 32.29 -10.76 -34.19
CA ALA A 358 33.48 -11.42 -33.66
C ALA A 358 34.81 -10.95 -34.29
N ALA A 359 34.85 -10.68 -35.61
CA ALA A 359 36.05 -10.24 -36.32
C ALA A 359 36.38 -8.74 -36.17
N THR A 360 35.42 -7.92 -35.73
CA THR A 360 35.56 -6.45 -35.61
C THR A 360 35.01 -5.95 -34.27
N ILE A 361 35.12 -6.79 -33.24
CA ILE A 361 34.41 -6.59 -31.98
C ILE A 361 34.83 -5.31 -31.27
N ASN A 362 33.84 -4.53 -30.84
CA ASN A 362 34.04 -3.36 -30.00
C ASN A 362 33.79 -3.73 -28.54
N VAL A 363 34.87 -4.12 -27.84
CA VAL A 363 34.84 -4.55 -26.44
C VAL A 363 34.28 -3.47 -25.51
N GLU A 364 34.67 -2.22 -25.71
CA GLU A 364 34.25 -1.09 -24.86
C GLU A 364 32.73 -0.90 -24.89
N SER A 365 32.12 -1.04 -26.07
CA SER A 365 30.66 -1.01 -26.22
C SER A 365 29.99 -2.16 -25.46
N ILE A 366 30.52 -3.39 -25.54
CA ILE A 366 29.98 -4.54 -24.79
C ILE A 366 30.10 -4.32 -23.29
N ARG A 367 31.27 -3.86 -22.82
CA ARG A 367 31.55 -3.60 -21.40
C ARG A 367 30.67 -2.47 -20.86
N ALA A 368 30.41 -1.43 -21.65
CA ALA A 368 29.53 -0.33 -21.26
C ALA A 368 28.08 -0.80 -21.03
N VAL A 369 27.55 -1.64 -21.93
CA VAL A 369 26.21 -2.24 -21.76
C VAL A 369 26.19 -3.16 -20.56
N ALA A 370 27.13 -4.12 -20.49
CA ALA A 370 27.21 -5.11 -19.42
C ALA A 370 27.33 -4.45 -18.03
N GLY A 371 28.29 -3.55 -17.85
CA GLY A 371 28.51 -2.86 -16.57
C GLY A 371 27.31 -2.03 -16.14
N ARG A 372 26.63 -1.37 -17.08
CA ARG A 372 25.40 -0.64 -16.79
C ARG A 372 24.30 -1.59 -16.29
N ARG A 373 24.06 -2.71 -16.97
CA ARG A 373 23.02 -3.67 -16.57
C ARG A 373 23.35 -4.38 -15.26
N GLN A 374 24.61 -4.75 -15.04
CA GLN A 374 25.11 -5.32 -13.79
C GLN A 374 24.98 -4.38 -12.58
N SER A 375 24.90 -3.05 -12.81
CA SER A 375 24.58 -2.10 -11.74
C SER A 375 23.08 -1.92 -11.50
N GLY A 376 22.24 -2.47 -12.38
CA GLY A 376 20.79 -2.34 -12.35
C GLY A 376 20.07 -3.45 -11.58
N HIS A 377 18.75 -3.27 -11.40
CA HIS A 377 17.92 -4.11 -10.53
C HIS A 377 17.99 -5.62 -10.82
N TRP A 378 18.02 -6.02 -12.10
CA TRP A 378 17.88 -7.42 -12.51
C TRP A 378 19.19 -8.20 -12.59
N ALA A 379 20.34 -7.55 -12.55
CA ALA A 379 21.65 -8.18 -12.67
C ALA A 379 22.68 -7.66 -11.64
N SER A 380 22.22 -6.94 -10.61
CA SER A 380 23.09 -6.49 -9.52
C SER A 380 23.28 -7.59 -8.47
N THR A 381 24.53 -7.83 -8.12
CA THR A 381 24.93 -8.72 -7.01
C THR A 381 24.74 -8.08 -5.63
N ALA A 382 24.44 -6.78 -5.57
CA ALA A 382 24.11 -6.09 -4.32
C ALA A 382 22.70 -6.43 -3.81
N ILE A 383 21.85 -7.00 -4.67
CA ILE A 383 20.47 -7.37 -4.37
C ILE A 383 20.39 -8.90 -4.39
N ALA A 384 19.76 -9.49 -3.37
CA ALA A 384 19.59 -10.94 -3.29
C ALA A 384 18.68 -11.47 -4.42
N ASP A 385 18.90 -12.72 -4.82
CA ASP A 385 18.03 -13.39 -5.78
C ASP A 385 16.61 -13.58 -5.19
N SER A 386 15.61 -13.58 -6.07
CA SER A 386 14.24 -13.96 -5.75
C SER A 386 13.77 -15.06 -6.71
N HIS A 387 12.62 -15.68 -6.44
CA HIS A 387 12.04 -16.71 -7.31
C HIS A 387 11.91 -16.24 -8.75
N ASP A 388 11.50 -14.99 -8.93
CA ASP A 388 11.23 -14.37 -10.22
C ASP A 388 12.44 -13.58 -10.78
N ALA A 389 13.54 -13.45 -10.03
CA ALA A 389 14.70 -12.66 -10.41
C ALA A 389 16.04 -13.36 -10.06
N PRO A 390 16.62 -14.15 -10.98
CA PRO A 390 17.91 -14.80 -10.80
C PRO A 390 19.07 -13.84 -11.13
N ARG A 391 19.32 -12.87 -10.25
CA ARG A 391 20.26 -11.75 -10.46
C ARG A 391 21.70 -12.23 -10.56
N GLN A 392 22.13 -13.17 -9.73
CA GLN A 392 23.49 -13.71 -9.79
C GLN A 392 23.77 -14.41 -11.13
N ALA A 393 22.81 -15.22 -11.60
CA ALA A 393 22.93 -15.88 -12.89
C ALA A 393 22.97 -14.88 -14.06
N LEU A 394 22.13 -13.84 -14.02
CA LEU A 394 22.16 -12.78 -15.05
C LEU A 394 23.44 -11.95 -15.00
N HIS A 395 23.96 -11.67 -13.80
CA HIS A 395 25.26 -11.01 -13.64
C HIS A 395 26.37 -11.81 -14.32
N ALA A 396 26.43 -13.12 -14.06
CA ALA A 396 27.40 -14.03 -14.65
C ALA A 396 27.25 -14.16 -16.17
N VAL A 397 26.02 -14.06 -16.72
CA VAL A 397 25.82 -13.99 -18.17
C VAL A 397 26.52 -12.75 -18.75
N TYR A 398 26.41 -11.60 -18.11
CA TYR A 398 27.11 -10.39 -18.57
C TYR A 398 28.62 -10.50 -18.43
N GLU A 399 29.14 -11.11 -17.36
CA GLU A 399 30.58 -11.41 -17.23
C GLU A 399 31.06 -12.30 -18.37
N ALA A 400 30.33 -13.37 -18.67
CA ALA A 400 30.66 -14.29 -19.76
C ALA A 400 30.64 -13.60 -21.14
N LEU A 401 29.72 -12.66 -21.36
CA LEU A 401 29.66 -11.88 -22.60
C LEU A 401 30.85 -10.92 -22.75
N VAL A 402 31.29 -10.30 -21.65
CA VAL A 402 32.49 -9.46 -21.64
C VAL A 402 33.74 -10.31 -21.89
N ALA A 403 33.87 -11.45 -21.20
CA ALA A 403 34.99 -12.38 -21.40
C ALA A 403 35.05 -12.90 -22.86
N ALA A 404 33.90 -13.25 -23.44
CA ALA A 404 33.82 -13.65 -24.84
C ALA A 404 34.24 -12.52 -25.80
N ALA A 405 33.86 -11.27 -25.49
CA ALA A 405 34.26 -10.12 -26.29
C ALA A 405 35.78 -9.85 -26.19
N ASP A 406 36.34 -9.90 -24.99
CA ASP A 406 37.78 -9.78 -24.73
C ASP A 406 38.56 -10.89 -25.47
N PHE A 407 38.05 -12.13 -25.46
CA PHE A 407 38.64 -13.25 -26.19
C PHE A 407 38.67 -13.02 -27.70
N HIS A 408 37.54 -12.60 -28.29
CA HIS A 408 37.49 -12.30 -29.72
C HIS A 408 38.42 -11.15 -30.11
N HIS A 409 38.48 -10.10 -29.28
CA HIS A 409 39.40 -8.99 -29.50
C HIS A 409 40.86 -9.44 -29.50
N LEU A 410 41.26 -10.23 -28.49
CA LEU A 410 42.62 -10.75 -28.41
C LEU A 410 42.93 -11.70 -29.58
N LYS A 411 41.99 -12.59 -29.95
CA LYS A 411 42.13 -13.47 -31.11
C LYS A 411 42.34 -12.71 -32.41
N ASN A 412 41.67 -11.57 -32.61
CA ASN A 412 41.81 -10.76 -33.82
C ASN A 412 43.21 -10.11 -33.97
N GLN A 413 43.98 -10.01 -32.88
CA GLN A 413 45.39 -9.58 -32.94
C GLN A 413 46.32 -10.68 -33.51
N TYR A 414 45.85 -11.93 -33.56
CA TYR A 414 46.60 -13.10 -34.04
C TYR A 414 45.86 -13.83 -35.18
N PRO A 415 45.65 -13.19 -36.35
CA PRO A 415 44.83 -13.75 -37.43
C PRO A 415 45.41 -15.04 -38.05
N THR A 416 46.73 -15.22 -37.99
CA THR A 416 47.43 -16.42 -38.47
C THR A 416 47.60 -17.48 -37.39
N GLY A 417 47.04 -17.29 -36.19
CA GLY A 417 47.27 -18.14 -35.04
C GLY A 417 48.64 -17.93 -34.39
N PHE A 418 49.10 -18.93 -33.64
CA PHE A 418 50.36 -18.88 -32.86
C PHE A 418 51.54 -19.50 -33.62
N ASP A 419 51.78 -19.06 -34.85
CA ASP A 419 52.92 -19.52 -35.65
C ASP A 419 54.16 -18.68 -35.35
N TYR A 420 55.12 -19.26 -34.62
CA TYR A 420 56.37 -18.60 -34.21
C TYR A 420 57.59 -19.36 -34.73
N PRO A 421 58.68 -18.67 -35.13
CA PRO A 421 59.84 -19.30 -35.77
C PRO A 421 60.61 -20.32 -34.90
N SER A 422 60.45 -20.26 -33.57
CA SER A 422 61.06 -21.21 -32.65
C SER A 422 60.33 -21.26 -31.31
N ALA A 423 60.53 -22.35 -30.58
CA ALA A 423 59.99 -22.52 -29.22
C ALA A 423 60.44 -21.41 -28.25
N THR A 424 61.66 -20.89 -28.39
CA THR A 424 62.16 -19.78 -27.56
C THR A 424 61.39 -18.48 -27.81
N VAL A 425 61.03 -18.20 -29.07
CA VAL A 425 60.24 -17.00 -29.41
C VAL A 425 58.80 -17.14 -28.94
N LEU A 426 58.20 -18.33 -29.11
CA LEU A 426 56.86 -18.61 -28.57
C LEU A 426 56.80 -18.45 -27.05
N TYR A 427 57.80 -18.96 -26.32
CA TYR A 427 57.85 -18.83 -24.86
C TYR A 427 57.90 -17.38 -24.41
N ARG A 428 58.74 -16.53 -25.06
CA ARG A 428 58.79 -15.09 -24.78
C ARG A 428 57.49 -14.37 -25.12
N ALA A 429 56.84 -14.74 -26.24
CA ALA A 429 55.54 -14.19 -26.61
C ALA A 429 54.47 -14.58 -25.58
N TYR A 430 54.55 -15.78 -25.02
CA TYR A 430 53.66 -16.20 -23.93
C TYR A 430 53.87 -15.39 -22.65
N GLU A 431 55.12 -15.19 -22.21
CA GLU A 431 55.42 -14.39 -21.01
C GLU A 431 54.96 -12.92 -21.10
N THR A 432 54.80 -12.38 -22.31
CA THR A 432 54.53 -10.96 -22.54
C THR A 432 53.11 -10.67 -23.00
N GLU A 433 52.52 -11.54 -23.84
CA GLU A 433 51.26 -11.24 -24.53
C GLU A 433 50.28 -12.41 -24.55
N LEU A 434 50.72 -13.65 -24.85
CA LEU A 434 49.78 -14.78 -25.02
C LEU A 434 49.21 -15.32 -23.71
N TYR A 435 49.87 -15.12 -22.56
CA TYR A 435 49.31 -15.50 -21.25
C TYR A 435 47.94 -14.86 -20.97
N ARG A 436 47.64 -13.74 -21.64
CA ARG A 436 46.35 -13.04 -21.52
C ARG A 436 45.17 -13.90 -21.96
N PHE A 437 45.38 -14.87 -22.87
CA PHE A 437 44.33 -15.83 -23.24
C PHE A 437 43.93 -16.73 -22.05
N ASP A 438 44.85 -17.00 -21.13
CA ASP A 438 44.61 -17.86 -19.96
C ASP A 438 44.04 -17.10 -18.76
N GLN A 439 43.91 -15.77 -18.86
CA GLN A 439 43.35 -14.91 -17.81
C GLN A 439 41.88 -14.55 -18.01
N LEU A 440 41.28 -14.98 -19.13
CA LEU A 440 39.92 -14.62 -19.55
C LEU A 440 38.86 -15.64 -19.12
#